data_AF-A0A7X7QCL2-F1
#
_entry.id   AF-A0A7X7QCL2-F1
#
_cell.length_a   1.000
_cell.length_b   1.000
_cell.length_c   1.000
_cell.angle_alpha   90.00
_cell.angle_beta   90.00
_cell.angle_gamma   90.00
#
_symmetry.space_group_name_H-M   'P 1'
#
loop_
_entity.id
_entity.type
_entity.pdbx_description
1 polymer ?
#
loop_
_entity_poly.entity_id
_entity_poly.type
_entity_poly.pdbx_seq_one_letter_code
_entity_poly.pdbx_strand_id
1 'polypeptide(L)'
;MAADLKSHVLRRDEKGFMGIPFKRLLLGGVSGGMTLIIARFALGNLAFALAALTFILVLSLTGPRGGLPLWQRLLYRIRGSLMLAAERKPNSLVGRLGTLFEMPTGLGALDADLVFAPPESEIEADMTEWVTFARAEEADHDSGLVFLEKPLGGALDG
;
A
#
# COMPACT_ATOMS: atom_id res chain seq x y z
N MET A 1 31.06 -33.03 24.59
CA MET A 1 29.93 -32.36 25.28
C MET A 1 29.71 -31.02 24.60
N ALA A 2 28.64 -30.88 23.81
CA ALA A 2 28.25 -29.59 23.25
C ALA A 2 27.40 -28.86 24.30
N ALA A 3 27.82 -27.66 24.69
CA ALA A 3 27.05 -26.81 25.60
C ALA A 3 25.87 -26.20 24.82
N ASP A 4 24.67 -26.65 25.14
CA ASP A 4 23.43 -26.06 24.64
C ASP A 4 23.21 -24.72 25.37
N LEU A 5 23.62 -23.62 24.73
CA LEU A 5 23.42 -22.27 25.22
C LEU A 5 21.92 -21.95 25.15
N LYS A 6 21.22 -22.25 26.23
CA LYS A 6 19.81 -21.89 26.45
C LYS A 6 19.68 -20.37 26.59
N SER A 7 19.69 -19.64 25.47
CA SER A 7 19.48 -18.20 25.48
C SER A 7 17.99 -17.91 25.66
N HIS A 8 17.58 -17.49 26.85
CA HIS A 8 16.25 -16.95 27.15
C HIS A 8 16.00 -15.53 26.59
N VAL A 9 16.68 -15.16 25.51
CA VAL A 9 16.54 -13.86 24.86
C VAL A 9 15.66 -14.02 23.63
N LEU A 10 14.34 -13.90 23.82
CA LEU A 10 13.37 -13.97 22.72
C LEU A 10 13.39 -12.71 21.82
N ARG A 11 13.93 -11.60 22.33
CA ARG A 11 14.01 -10.34 21.62
C ARG A 11 15.31 -9.64 21.94
N ARG A 12 16.17 -9.51 20.94
CA ARG A 12 17.36 -8.66 21.02
C ARG A 12 16.91 -7.25 20.63
N ASP A 13 16.82 -6.35 21.60
CA ASP A 13 16.59 -4.94 21.28
C ASP A 13 17.75 -4.45 20.42
N GLU A 14 17.43 -4.13 19.18
CA GLU A 14 18.39 -3.54 18.26
C GLU A 14 18.68 -2.13 18.74
N LYS A 15 19.97 -1.82 18.96
CA LYS A 15 20.40 -0.44 19.21
C LYS A 15 19.93 0.41 18.05
N GLY A 16 19.26 1.50 18.35
CA GLY A 16 18.65 2.39 17.37
C GLY A 16 18.77 3.84 17.82
N PHE A 17 18.31 4.76 16.98
CA PHE A 17 18.26 6.18 17.30
C PHE A 17 16.80 6.62 17.32
N MET A 18 16.38 7.34 18.37
CA MET A 18 15.01 7.85 18.55
C MET A 18 13.92 6.77 18.40
N GLY A 19 14.16 5.55 18.89
CA GLY A 19 13.20 4.44 18.81
C GLY A 19 13.12 3.75 17.43
N ILE A 20 13.95 4.15 16.47
CA ILE A 20 14.05 3.51 15.14
C ILE A 20 15.20 2.50 15.13
N PRO A 21 14.95 1.21 14.82
CA PRO A 21 15.99 0.19 14.68
C PRO A 21 17.08 0.59 13.68
N PHE A 22 18.35 0.32 13.99
CA PHE A 22 19.49 0.75 13.16
C PHE A 22 19.41 0.23 11.72
N LYS A 23 18.89 -0.99 11.50
CA LYS A 23 18.71 -1.54 10.14
C LYS A 23 17.82 -0.66 9.26
N ARG A 24 16.79 -0.03 9.84
CA ARG A 24 15.87 0.87 9.12
C ARG A 24 16.53 2.20 8.81
N LEU A 25 17.32 2.74 9.76
CA LEU A 25 18.13 3.94 9.50
C LEU A 25 19.16 3.69 8.40
N LEU A 26 19.78 2.51 8.40
CA LEU A 26 20.71 2.10 7.35
C LEU A 26 20.00 1.97 6.00
N LEU A 27 18.85 1.28 5.95
CA LEU A 27 18.06 1.16 4.73
C LEU A 27 17.60 2.52 4.19
N GLY A 28 17.09 3.39 5.07
CA GLY A 28 16.74 4.78 4.73
C GLY A 28 17.95 5.55 4.21
N GLY A 29 19.09 5.46 4.91
CA GLY A 29 20.32 6.16 4.54
C GLY A 29 20.86 5.73 3.19
N VAL A 30 20.90 4.42 2.92
CA VAL A 30 21.34 3.85 1.65
C VAL A 30 20.39 4.25 0.52
N SER A 31 19.08 4.14 0.72
CA SER A 31 18.08 4.52 -0.30
C SER A 31 18.08 6.02 -0.60
N GLY A 32 18.17 6.87 0.42
CA GLY A 32 18.32 8.32 0.27
C GLY A 32 19.62 8.69 -0.43
N GLY A 33 20.74 8.08 -0.02
CA GLY A 33 22.05 8.29 -0.65
C GLY A 33 22.08 7.84 -2.13
N MET A 34 21.49 6.69 -2.44
CA MET A 34 21.38 6.21 -3.82
C MET A 34 20.51 7.13 -4.67
N THR A 35 19.37 7.58 -4.12
CA THR A 35 18.52 8.58 -4.76
C THR A 35 19.28 9.87 -5.03
N LEU A 36 20.07 10.36 -4.07
CA LEU A 36 20.90 11.54 -4.25
C LEU A 36 21.86 11.35 -5.43
N ILE A 37 22.61 10.25 -5.47
CA ILE A 37 23.60 9.99 -6.53
C ILE A 37 22.95 10.01 -7.91
N ILE A 38 21.81 9.34 -8.06
CA ILE A 38 21.08 9.24 -9.34
C ILE A 38 20.47 10.60 -9.71
N ALA A 39 19.75 11.22 -8.78
CA ALA A 39 19.01 12.46 -9.02
C ALA A 39 19.92 13.68 -9.16
N ARG A 40 21.13 13.67 -8.57
CA ARG A 40 22.07 14.80 -8.62
C ARG A 40 22.44 15.17 -10.05
N PHE A 41 22.55 14.18 -10.93
CA PHE A 41 22.86 14.40 -12.34
C PHE A 41 21.76 15.17 -13.08
N ALA A 42 20.49 14.86 -12.79
CA ALA A 42 19.34 15.44 -13.50
C ALA A 42 18.79 16.73 -12.85
N LEU A 43 18.83 16.82 -11.52
CA LEU A 43 18.07 17.81 -10.74
C LEU A 43 18.96 18.78 -9.93
N GLY A 44 20.28 18.60 -9.96
CA GLY A 44 21.22 19.48 -9.26
C GLY A 44 20.93 19.55 -7.76
N ASN A 45 20.71 20.76 -7.23
CA ASN A 45 20.49 20.99 -5.79
C ASN A 45 19.14 20.46 -5.26
N LEU A 46 18.14 20.27 -6.13
CA LEU A 46 16.86 19.67 -5.72
C LEU A 46 17.01 18.19 -5.33
N ALA A 47 18.09 17.53 -5.77
CA ALA A 47 18.36 16.14 -5.43
C ALA A 47 18.55 15.92 -3.91
N PHE A 48 19.00 16.92 -3.16
CA PHE A 48 19.08 16.83 -1.69
C PHE A 48 17.71 16.76 -1.04
N ALA A 49 16.76 17.59 -1.50
CA ALA A 49 15.39 17.54 -1.02
C ALA A 49 14.72 16.21 -1.39
N LEU A 50 14.95 15.72 -2.61
CA LEU A 50 14.46 14.43 -3.07
C LEU A 50 15.02 13.28 -2.21
N ALA A 51 16.32 13.28 -1.94
CA ALA A 51 16.99 12.27 -1.11
C ALA A 51 16.47 12.27 0.33
N ALA A 52 16.25 13.45 0.92
CA ALA A 52 15.66 13.57 2.25
C ALA A 52 14.21 13.04 2.27
N LEU A 53 13.43 13.34 1.23
CA LEU A 53 12.08 12.83 1.07
C LEU A 53 12.07 11.30 0.95
N THR A 54 12.96 10.72 0.15
CA THR A 54 13.09 9.26 0.03
C THR A 54 13.46 8.62 1.36
N PHE A 55 14.41 9.20 2.10
CA PHE A 55 14.78 8.72 3.44
C PHE A 55 13.58 8.65 4.38
N ILE A 56 12.80 9.73 4.46
CA ILE A 56 11.60 9.81 5.30
C ILE A 56 10.56 8.78 4.83
N LEU A 57 10.32 8.70 3.51
CA LEU A 57 9.36 7.78 2.94
C LEU A 57 9.71 6.32 3.28
N VAL A 58 10.96 5.93 3.11
CA VAL A 58 11.43 4.57 3.43
C VAL A 58 11.26 4.26 4.91
N LEU A 59 11.55 5.22 5.80
CA LEU A 59 11.31 5.02 7.24
C LEU A 59 9.82 4.85 7.54
N SER A 60 8.95 5.68 6.97
CA SER A 60 7.49 5.59 7.17
C SER A 60 6.93 4.27 6.64
N LEU A 61 7.32 3.86 5.44
CA LEU A 61 6.83 2.64 4.80
C LEU A 61 7.36 1.35 5.44
N THR A 62 8.48 1.39 6.13
CA THR A 62 9.09 0.22 6.79
C THR A 62 8.84 0.18 8.30
N GLY A 63 7.84 0.92 8.79
CA GLY A 63 7.43 0.92 10.19
C GLY A 63 7.19 -0.49 10.75
N PRO A 64 7.73 -0.85 11.93
CA PRO A 64 7.53 -2.16 12.55
C PRO A 64 6.06 -2.40 12.95
N ARG A 65 5.26 -1.33 13.04
CA ARG A 65 3.81 -1.38 13.21
C ARG A 65 3.20 -0.74 11.97
N GLY A 66 2.64 -1.55 11.08
CA GLY A 66 1.85 -1.07 9.95
C GLY A 66 2.58 -0.72 8.66
N GLY A 67 3.91 -0.87 8.55
CA GLY A 67 4.61 -0.57 7.29
C GLY A 67 4.11 -1.38 6.08
N LEU A 68 4.05 -2.71 6.23
CA LEU A 68 3.52 -3.61 5.20
C LEU A 68 2.02 -3.38 4.93
N PRO A 69 1.12 -3.32 5.94
CA PRO A 69 -0.28 -2.96 5.74
C PRO A 69 -0.48 -1.60 5.04
N LEU A 70 0.30 -0.58 5.41
CA LEU A 70 0.21 0.76 4.81
C LEU A 70 0.65 0.74 3.34
N TRP A 71 1.69 -0.02 3.01
CA TRP A 71 2.13 -0.19 1.62
C TRP A 71 1.08 -0.94 0.79
N GLN A 72 0.51 -2.01 1.33
CA GLN A 72 -0.60 -2.73 0.70
C GLN A 72 -1.79 -1.78 0.45
N ARG A 73 -2.19 -0.98 1.44
CA ARG A 73 -3.26 0.02 1.30
C ARG A 73 -2.97 1.03 0.21
N LEU A 74 -1.75 1.56 0.15
CA LEU A 74 -1.35 2.52 -0.88
C LEU A 74 -1.44 1.90 -2.27
N LEU A 75 -0.94 0.67 -2.43
CA LEU A 75 -1.00 -0.05 -3.70
C LEU A 75 -2.45 -0.35 -4.13
N TYR A 76 -3.30 -0.83 -3.22
CA TYR A 76 -4.70 -1.07 -3.52
C TYR A 76 -5.45 0.22 -3.87
N ARG A 77 -5.16 1.31 -3.18
CA ARG A 77 -5.76 2.62 -3.49
C ARG A 77 -5.31 3.15 -4.86
N ILE A 78 -4.04 3.04 -5.19
CA ILE A 78 -3.51 3.41 -6.51
C ILE A 78 -4.18 2.54 -7.59
N ARG A 79 -4.23 1.22 -7.38
CA ARG A 79 -4.86 0.28 -8.32
C ARG A 79 -6.35 0.59 -8.54
N GLY A 80 -7.12 0.76 -7.46
CA GLY A 80 -8.53 1.14 -7.55
C GLY A 80 -8.73 2.48 -8.25
N SER A 81 -7.86 3.47 -7.98
CA SER A 81 -7.93 4.77 -8.65
C SER A 81 -7.62 4.69 -10.15
N LEU A 82 -6.69 3.82 -10.55
CA LEU A 82 -6.35 3.57 -11.96
C LEU A 82 -7.51 2.87 -12.68
N MET A 83 -8.13 1.86 -12.06
CA MET A 83 -9.32 1.19 -12.58
C MET A 83 -10.46 2.20 -12.81
N LEU A 84 -10.77 3.01 -11.79
CA LEU A 84 -11.80 4.05 -11.87
C LEU A 84 -11.50 5.11 -12.94
N ALA A 85 -10.22 5.51 -13.07
CA ALA A 85 -9.80 6.50 -14.05
C ALA A 85 -9.86 5.95 -15.48
N ALA A 86 -9.48 4.68 -15.68
CA ALA A 86 -9.58 4.00 -16.96
C ALA A 86 -11.05 3.89 -17.42
N GLU A 87 -11.97 3.66 -16.50
CA GLU A 87 -13.40 3.57 -16.78
C GLU A 87 -14.07 4.95 -17.00
N ARG A 88 -13.81 5.94 -16.13
CA ARG A 88 -14.44 7.28 -16.23
C ARG A 88 -13.84 8.16 -17.32
N LYS A 89 -12.52 8.12 -17.47
CA LYS A 89 -11.75 9.06 -18.29
C LYS A 89 -10.61 8.33 -19.01
N PRO A 90 -10.92 7.39 -19.93
CA PRO A 90 -9.92 6.56 -20.62
C PRO A 90 -8.87 7.40 -21.36
N ASN A 91 -9.26 8.56 -21.88
CA ASN A 91 -8.37 9.46 -22.61
C ASN A 91 -7.42 10.30 -21.73
N SER A 92 -7.60 10.31 -20.41
CA SER A 92 -6.73 11.04 -19.47
C SER A 92 -5.39 10.32 -19.28
N LEU A 93 -4.33 11.06 -18.88
CA LEU A 93 -3.01 10.45 -18.61
C LEU A 93 -3.10 9.28 -17.62
N VAL A 94 -3.92 9.42 -16.57
CA VAL A 94 -4.13 8.36 -15.56
C VAL A 94 -4.96 7.20 -16.13
N GLY A 95 -5.99 7.47 -16.94
CA GLY A 95 -6.77 6.44 -17.61
C GLY A 95 -5.94 5.62 -18.59
N ARG A 96 -5.04 6.26 -19.34
CA ARG A 96 -4.08 5.59 -20.24
C ARG A 96 -3.08 4.72 -19.49
N LEU A 97 -2.64 5.14 -18.31
CA LEU A 97 -1.82 4.28 -17.44
C LEU A 97 -2.62 3.06 -17.00
N GLY A 98 -3.90 3.22 -16.63
CA GLY A 98 -4.78 2.11 -16.30
C GLY A 98 -4.95 1.11 -17.44
N THR A 99 -5.12 1.59 -18.69
CA THR A 99 -5.19 0.71 -19.87
C THR A 99 -3.85 0.04 -20.19
N LEU A 100 -2.73 0.74 -19.98
CA LEU A 100 -1.38 0.20 -20.23
C LEU A 100 -1.05 -0.95 -19.29
N PHE A 101 -1.51 -0.88 -18.04
CA PHE A 101 -1.34 -1.95 -17.06
C PHE A 101 -2.44 -3.02 -17.14
N GLU A 102 -3.23 -3.07 -18.22
CA GLU A 102 -4.32 -4.02 -18.44
C GLU A 102 -5.23 -4.17 -17.21
N MET A 103 -5.56 -3.03 -16.58
CA MET A 103 -6.37 -3.03 -15.36
C MET A 103 -7.76 -3.61 -15.67
N PRO A 104 -8.28 -4.54 -14.83
CA PRO A 104 -9.62 -5.10 -15.04
C PRO A 104 -10.68 -4.01 -14.80
N THR A 105 -11.26 -3.48 -15.87
CA THR A 105 -12.16 -2.31 -15.84
C THR A 105 -13.64 -2.63 -15.58
N GLY A 106 -13.98 -3.83 -15.12
CA GLY A 106 -15.37 -4.22 -14.76
C GLY A 106 -15.61 -4.43 -13.26
N LEU A 107 -14.56 -4.35 -12.44
CA LEU A 107 -14.63 -4.57 -10.98
C LEU A 107 -14.82 -3.25 -10.20
N GLY A 108 -14.93 -2.11 -10.90
CA GLY A 108 -15.18 -0.80 -10.31
C GLY A 108 -16.61 -0.60 -9.81
N ALA A 109 -17.53 -1.45 -10.26
CA ALA A 109 -18.90 -1.54 -9.80
C ALA A 109 -19.10 -2.89 -9.08
N LEU A 110 -19.50 -2.83 -7.82
CA LEU A 110 -20.00 -3.98 -7.09
C LEU A 110 -21.50 -4.05 -7.33
N ASP A 111 -21.96 -5.14 -7.94
CA ASP A 111 -23.38 -5.44 -8.04
C ASP A 111 -23.91 -5.77 -6.64
N ALA A 112 -24.81 -4.93 -6.14
CA ALA A 112 -25.37 -5.07 -4.81
C ALA A 112 -26.15 -6.39 -4.66
N ASP A 113 -26.82 -6.83 -5.72
CA ASP A 113 -27.63 -8.05 -5.67
C ASP A 113 -26.73 -9.30 -5.54
N LEU A 114 -25.53 -9.28 -6.14
CA LEU A 114 -24.53 -10.33 -5.98
C LEU A 114 -23.79 -10.25 -4.65
N VAL A 115 -23.48 -9.05 -4.14
CA VAL A 115 -22.73 -8.86 -2.89
C VAL A 115 -23.57 -9.24 -1.67
N PHE A 116 -24.87 -8.92 -1.69
CA PHE A 116 -25.79 -9.23 -0.59
C PHE A 116 -26.57 -10.52 -0.82
N ALA A 117 -26.29 -11.28 -1.88
CA ALA A 117 -26.87 -12.60 -2.08
C ALA A 117 -26.50 -13.51 -0.89
N PRO A 118 -27.48 -14.22 -0.30
CA PRO A 118 -27.18 -15.15 0.77
C PRO A 118 -26.26 -16.26 0.24
N PRO A 119 -25.15 -16.57 0.92
CA PRO A 119 -24.23 -17.60 0.46
C PRO A 119 -24.94 -18.96 0.43
N GLU A 120 -24.89 -19.66 -0.70
CA GLU A 120 -25.54 -20.98 -0.87
C GLU A 120 -24.83 -22.10 -0.09
N SER A 121 -23.62 -21.83 0.46
CA SER A 121 -22.82 -22.79 1.24
C SER A 121 -22.05 -22.09 2.37
N GLU A 122 -21.68 -22.83 3.42
CA GLU A 122 -20.68 -22.39 4.40
C GLU A 122 -19.33 -22.17 3.71
N ILE A 123 -19.09 -20.94 3.28
CA ILE A 123 -17.79 -20.49 2.82
C ILE A 123 -16.99 -20.21 4.10
N GLU A 124 -16.02 -21.06 4.40
CA GLU A 124 -14.98 -20.74 5.39
C GLU A 124 -14.15 -19.58 4.82
N ALA A 125 -14.57 -18.36 5.13
CA ALA A 125 -13.86 -17.16 4.70
C ALA A 125 -12.53 -17.09 5.45
N ASP A 126 -11.43 -17.39 4.77
CA ASP A 126 -10.09 -17.22 5.32
C ASP A 126 -9.78 -15.73 5.49
N MET A 127 -10.12 -15.22 6.67
CA MET A 127 -9.87 -13.82 7.04
C MET A 127 -8.38 -13.54 7.31
N THR A 128 -7.52 -14.57 7.26
CA THR A 128 -6.08 -14.45 7.50
C THR A 128 -5.35 -13.76 6.34
N GLU A 129 -5.94 -13.75 5.14
CA GLU A 129 -5.35 -13.09 3.95
C GLU A 129 -5.55 -11.56 3.92
N TRP A 130 -6.47 -11.00 4.73
CA TRP A 130 -6.95 -9.63 4.57
C TRP A 130 -6.56 -8.72 5.73
N VAL A 131 -5.27 -8.65 6.08
CA VAL A 131 -4.79 -7.69 7.09
C VAL A 131 -4.27 -6.41 6.42
N THR A 132 -5.18 -5.59 5.92
CA THR A 132 -4.84 -4.26 5.37
C THR A 132 -4.55 -3.21 6.46
N PHE A 133 -4.93 -3.49 7.71
CA PHE A 133 -4.74 -2.61 8.86
C PHE A 133 -3.81 -3.24 9.89
N ALA A 134 -2.98 -2.43 10.56
CA ALA A 134 -2.16 -2.95 11.65
C ALA A 134 -2.98 -3.16 12.93
N ARG A 135 -4.12 -2.46 13.06
CA ARG A 135 -5.10 -2.58 14.15
C ARG A 135 -6.51 -2.34 13.61
N ALA A 136 -7.53 -2.99 14.19
CA ALA A 136 -8.93 -2.79 13.82
C ALA A 136 -9.38 -1.32 13.98
N GLU A 137 -8.84 -0.61 14.97
CA GLU A 137 -9.13 0.80 15.26
C GLU A 137 -8.60 1.78 14.19
N GLU A 138 -7.69 1.33 13.29
CA GLU A 138 -7.17 2.16 12.19
C GLU A 138 -8.11 2.19 10.98
N ALA A 139 -9.16 1.35 10.98
CA ALA A 139 -10.18 1.36 9.95
C ALA A 139 -11.11 2.58 10.16
N ASP A 140 -10.81 3.65 9.43
CA ASP A 140 -11.62 4.87 9.39
C ASP A 140 -12.68 4.81 8.27
N HIS A 141 -13.66 5.72 8.30
CA HIS A 141 -14.69 5.86 7.25
C HIS A 141 -14.02 5.93 5.86
N ASP A 142 -14.58 5.22 4.87
CA ASP A 142 -14.06 5.10 3.49
C ASP A 142 -12.73 4.34 3.32
N SER A 143 -12.25 3.61 4.33
CA SER A 143 -10.99 2.86 4.22
C SER A 143 -11.07 1.54 3.44
N GLY A 144 -12.29 1.04 3.17
CA GLY A 144 -12.53 -0.22 2.45
C GLY A 144 -13.43 -0.08 1.22
N LEU A 145 -14.53 0.67 1.35
CA LEU A 145 -15.49 0.94 0.28
C LEU A 145 -15.72 2.45 0.23
N VAL A 146 -15.70 3.03 -0.97
CA VAL A 146 -16.02 4.44 -1.19
C VAL A 146 -17.35 4.50 -1.92
N PHE A 147 -18.35 5.12 -1.31
CA PHE A 147 -19.63 5.34 -1.97
C PHE A 147 -19.48 6.39 -3.06
N LEU A 148 -19.91 6.04 -4.27
CA LEU A 148 -19.92 6.96 -5.41
C LEU A 148 -21.32 7.57 -5.53
N GLU A 149 -21.41 8.89 -5.61
CA GLU A 149 -22.70 9.61 -5.76
C GLU A 149 -23.46 9.23 -7.04
N LYS A 150 -22.75 8.76 -8.07
CA LYS A 150 -23.32 8.32 -9.34
C LYS A 150 -22.62 7.06 -9.85
N PRO A 151 -23.36 6.12 -10.44
CA PRO A 151 -22.78 4.94 -11.08
C PRO A 151 -21.79 5.37 -12.18
N LEU A 152 -20.76 4.54 -12.34
CA LEU A 152 -19.74 4.67 -13.37
C LEU A 152 -20.36 4.39 -14.74
N GLY A 153 -20.99 5.40 -15.35
CA GLY A 153 -21.29 5.43 -16.78
C GLY A 153 -21.85 4.14 -17.39
N GLY A 154 -22.84 3.53 -16.74
CA GLY A 154 -23.72 2.53 -17.36
C GLY A 154 -25.04 3.20 -17.68
N ALA A 155 -25.45 3.20 -18.94
CA ALA A 155 -26.87 3.30 -19.27
C ALA A 155 -27.55 2.17 -18.49
N LEU A 156 -28.46 2.54 -17.58
CA LEU A 156 -29.48 1.63 -17.08
C LEU A 156 -30.42 1.37 -18.25
N ASP A 157 -30.01 0.49 -19.15
CA ASP A 157 -30.93 -0.13 -20.10
C ASP A 157 -31.62 -1.28 -19.37
N GLY A 158 -32.86 -1.02 -18.93
CA GLY A 158 -33.84 -2.04 -18.51
C GLY A 158 -34.04 -2.16 -17.02
#